data_AF-A0A963UDU2-F1
#
_entry.id   AF-A0A963UDU2-F1
#
_cell.length_a   1.000
_cell.length_b   1.000
_cell.length_c   1.000
_cell.angle_alpha   90.00
_cell.angle_beta   90.00
_cell.angle_gamma   90.00
#
_symmetry.space_group_name_H-M   'P 1'
#
loop_
_entity.id
_entity.type
_entity.pdbx_description
1 polymer ?
#
loop_
_entity_poly.entity_id
_entity_poly.type
_entity_poly.pdbx_seq_one_letter_code
_entity_poly.pdbx_strand_id
1 'polypeptide(L)'
;MTRTLRFPAAALALLCAAPPLARADAGDLRDLHLPLLPRTAAEAARIAAVTAPARDFSAPERFEAKPAGAATVRARPTADAFSDPSANIGLEGRMTFNLGNGLFTKAWVSAPSSTKASDGLGPLFNARACQLCHLKDGRGLPPATPDQDAIGLFLRLSVPGGPAPETALIPDWIATDPDPVYGGQLQNFSLAGIPAEGRMRIETTEIPLTFPDGEAIIL
;
A
#
# COMPACT_ATOMS: atom_id res chain seq x y z
N MET A 1 20.65 58.71 -34.58
CA MET A 1 20.41 57.86 -35.77
C MET A 1 19.49 56.72 -35.36
N THR A 2 18.21 56.95 -35.58
CA THR A 2 17.08 56.06 -35.36
C THR A 2 17.10 54.93 -36.39
N ARG A 3 17.20 53.68 -35.93
CA ARG A 3 16.96 52.50 -36.77
C ARG A 3 15.76 51.74 -36.23
N THR A 4 14.60 52.11 -36.75
CA THR A 4 13.35 51.39 -36.66
C THR A 4 13.47 50.08 -37.46
N LEU A 5 13.47 48.94 -36.77
CA LEU A 5 13.22 47.63 -37.38
C LEU A 5 11.77 47.26 -37.11
N ARG A 6 10.96 47.34 -38.17
CA ARG A 6 9.61 46.79 -38.24
C ARG A 6 9.73 45.27 -38.34
N PHE A 7 9.22 44.53 -37.37
CA PHE A 7 8.90 43.11 -37.53
C PHE A 7 7.42 42.98 -37.88
N PRO A 8 7.04 42.20 -38.91
CA PRO A 8 5.65 42.00 -39.26
C PRO A 8 4.97 41.11 -38.22
N ALA A 9 3.73 41.46 -37.90
CA ALA A 9 2.83 40.68 -37.11
C ALA A 9 2.53 39.33 -37.80
N ALA A 10 2.90 38.24 -37.15
CA ALA A 10 2.31 36.92 -37.36
C ALA A 10 2.61 36.05 -36.14
N ALA A 11 2.03 36.39 -34.99
CA ALA A 11 1.93 35.44 -33.89
C ALA A 11 0.85 34.41 -34.30
N LEU A 12 1.29 33.37 -35.00
CA LEU A 12 0.47 32.19 -35.25
C LEU A 12 0.24 31.54 -33.89
N ALA A 13 -0.94 31.77 -33.30
CA ALA A 13 -1.39 31.03 -32.14
C ALA A 13 -1.49 29.56 -32.57
N LEU A 14 -0.47 28.77 -32.24
CA LEU A 14 -0.56 27.32 -32.25
C LEU A 14 -1.56 26.96 -31.16
N LEU A 15 -2.84 26.90 -31.54
CA LEU A 15 -3.85 26.23 -30.75
C LEU A 15 -3.45 24.76 -30.75
N CYS A 16 -2.78 24.33 -29.68
CA CYS A 16 -2.61 22.91 -29.39
C CYS A 16 -4.01 22.33 -29.18
N ALA A 17 -4.66 21.91 -30.26
CA ALA A 17 -5.79 21.01 -30.19
C ALA A 17 -5.23 19.71 -29.63
N ALA A 18 -5.30 19.54 -28.31
CA ALA A 18 -5.09 18.24 -27.71
C ALA A 18 -6.13 17.33 -28.38
N PRO A 19 -5.73 16.25 -29.07
CA PRO A 19 -6.71 15.29 -29.56
C PRO A 19 -7.53 14.83 -28.35
N PRO A 20 -8.83 14.56 -28.49
CA PRO A 20 -9.55 13.88 -27.44
C PRO A 20 -8.71 12.64 -27.10
N LEU A 21 -8.34 12.48 -25.83
CA LEU A 21 -7.77 11.24 -25.35
C LEU A 21 -8.75 10.17 -25.79
N ALA A 22 -8.39 9.46 -26.88
CA ALA A 22 -9.07 8.26 -27.26
C ALA A 22 -9.04 7.42 -26.00
N ARG A 23 -10.22 7.13 -25.45
CA ARG A 23 -10.37 6.17 -24.39
C ARG A 23 -9.66 4.95 -24.94
N ALA A 24 -8.46 4.66 -24.44
CA ALA A 24 -7.81 3.41 -24.74
C ALA A 24 -8.90 2.38 -24.43
N ASP A 25 -9.32 1.62 -25.44
CA ASP A 25 -10.07 0.40 -25.18
C ASP A 25 -9.16 -0.36 -24.24
N ALA A 26 -9.48 -0.27 -22.95
CA ALA A 26 -8.85 -1.03 -21.90
C ALA A 26 -9.19 -2.47 -22.26
N GLY A 27 -8.33 -3.07 -23.10
CA GLY A 27 -8.58 -4.33 -23.75
C GLY A 27 -9.04 -5.29 -22.71
N ASP A 28 -10.32 -5.67 -22.81
CA ASP A 28 -11.07 -6.62 -21.99
C ASP A 28 -10.29 -7.12 -20.76
N LEU A 29 -9.99 -6.22 -19.80
CA LEU A 29 -9.36 -6.55 -18.53
C LEU A 29 -10.44 -7.21 -17.68
N ARG A 30 -10.89 -8.39 -18.12
CA ARG A 30 -11.74 -9.25 -17.32
C ARG A 30 -10.87 -9.67 -16.16
N ASP A 31 -11.19 -9.18 -14.98
CA ASP A 31 -10.73 -9.77 -13.73
C ASP A 31 -11.28 -11.21 -13.69
N LEU A 32 -10.60 -12.13 -14.39
CA LEU A 32 -11.01 -13.52 -14.62
C LEU A 32 -11.18 -14.30 -13.31
N HIS A 33 -10.62 -13.78 -12.23
CA HIS A 33 -10.67 -14.35 -10.89
C HIS A 33 -11.83 -13.82 -10.04
N LEU A 34 -12.53 -12.75 -10.48
CA LEU A 34 -13.67 -12.19 -9.75
C LEU A 34 -14.96 -12.49 -10.52
N PRO A 35 -16.01 -13.00 -9.85
CA PRO A 35 -17.34 -13.07 -10.45
C PRO A 35 -17.85 -11.63 -10.66
N LEU A 36 -17.72 -11.13 -11.88
CA LEU A 36 -18.34 -9.88 -12.30
C LEU A 36 -19.86 -10.08 -12.30
N LEU A 37 -20.54 -9.66 -11.24
CA LEU A 37 -21.99 -9.60 -11.22
C LEU A 37 -22.45 -8.54 -12.24
N PRO A 38 -23.17 -8.91 -13.31
CA PRO A 38 -23.61 -7.96 -14.32
C PRO A 38 -24.58 -6.98 -13.68
N ARG A 39 -24.31 -5.68 -13.85
CA ARG A 39 -25.20 -4.60 -13.38
C ARG A 39 -26.42 -4.53 -14.27
N THR A 40 -27.59 -4.31 -13.67
CA THR A 40 -28.81 -3.98 -14.41
C THR A 40 -28.66 -2.61 -15.10
N ALA A 41 -29.46 -2.36 -16.14
CA ALA A 41 -29.47 -1.06 -16.82
C ALA A 41 -29.81 0.09 -15.86
N ALA A 42 -30.72 -0.14 -14.91
CA ALA A 42 -31.09 0.83 -13.88
C ALA A 42 -29.90 1.14 -12.94
N GLU A 43 -29.14 0.12 -12.53
CA GLU A 43 -27.94 0.32 -11.70
C GLU A 43 -26.84 1.05 -12.47
N ALA A 44 -26.62 0.70 -13.73
CA ALA A 44 -25.64 1.36 -14.57
C ALA A 44 -25.98 2.86 -14.75
N ALA A 45 -27.24 3.19 -15.05
CA ALA A 45 -27.69 4.58 -15.17
C ALA A 45 -27.53 5.36 -13.86
N ARG A 46 -27.89 4.75 -12.72
CA ARG A 46 -27.72 5.36 -11.39
C ARG A 46 -26.26 5.62 -11.07
N ILE A 47 -25.36 4.67 -11.34
CA ILE A 47 -23.93 4.82 -11.09
C ILE A 47 -23.36 5.92 -11.97
N ALA A 48 -23.67 5.93 -13.28
CA ALA A 48 -23.20 6.95 -14.21
C ALA A 48 -23.59 8.37 -13.77
N ALA A 49 -24.79 8.54 -13.23
CA ALA A 49 -25.24 9.83 -12.71
C ALA A 49 -24.47 10.26 -11.44
N VAL A 50 -24.14 9.32 -10.54
CA VAL A 50 -23.44 9.63 -9.27
C VAL A 50 -21.93 9.80 -9.46
N THR A 51 -21.32 9.14 -10.45
CA THR A 51 -19.88 9.23 -10.72
C THR A 51 -19.55 10.22 -11.83
N ALA A 52 -20.52 11.03 -12.29
CA ALA A 52 -20.26 12.07 -13.27
C ALA A 52 -19.30 13.12 -12.69
N PRO A 53 -18.31 13.63 -13.45
CA PRO A 53 -17.43 14.69 -12.97
C PRO A 53 -18.21 15.94 -12.56
N ALA A 54 -17.82 16.54 -11.43
CA ALA A 54 -18.36 17.82 -10.97
C ALA A 54 -18.11 18.91 -12.02
N ARG A 55 -19.13 19.76 -12.24
CA ARG A 55 -19.04 20.92 -13.16
C ARG A 55 -19.13 22.25 -12.43
N ASP A 56 -19.54 22.22 -11.17
CA ASP A 56 -19.65 23.36 -10.28
C ASP A 56 -18.91 23.03 -8.98
N PHE A 57 -18.04 23.93 -8.55
CA PHE A 57 -17.23 23.80 -7.34
C PHE A 57 -17.58 24.89 -6.30
N SER A 58 -18.69 25.59 -6.50
CA SER A 58 -19.19 26.60 -5.55
C SER A 58 -19.76 25.99 -4.27
N ALA A 59 -20.10 24.70 -4.29
CA ALA A 59 -20.58 23.93 -3.15
C ALA A 59 -20.12 22.46 -3.21
N PRO A 60 -20.08 21.76 -2.07
CA PRO A 60 -19.78 20.34 -2.04
C PRO A 60 -20.78 19.48 -2.82
N GLU A 61 -20.28 18.47 -3.52
CA GLU A 61 -21.11 17.51 -4.25
C GLU A 61 -21.89 16.62 -3.29
N ARG A 62 -23.03 16.11 -3.76
CA ARG A 62 -23.82 15.19 -2.95
C ARG A 62 -23.02 13.92 -2.67
N PHE A 63 -22.83 13.61 -1.38
CA PHE A 63 -22.02 12.50 -0.90
C PHE A 63 -20.49 12.67 -1.05
N GLU A 64 -19.99 13.89 -1.26
CA GLU A 64 -18.54 14.15 -1.30
C GLU A 64 -17.81 13.64 -0.04
N ALA A 65 -18.45 13.79 1.13
CA ALA A 65 -17.94 13.23 2.40
C ALA A 65 -18.08 11.69 2.54
N LYS A 66 -18.37 10.97 1.45
CA LYS A 66 -18.52 9.51 1.40
C LYS A 66 -17.68 8.91 0.26
N PRO A 67 -16.34 8.99 0.32
CA PRO A 67 -15.46 8.47 -0.74
C PRO A 67 -15.61 6.96 -1.00
N ALA A 68 -16.11 6.19 -0.03
CA ALA A 68 -16.45 4.77 -0.18
C ALA A 68 -17.97 4.52 -0.19
N GLY A 69 -18.78 5.53 -0.48
CA GLY A 69 -20.24 5.45 -0.45
C GLY A 69 -20.76 5.03 0.93
N ALA A 70 -21.66 4.03 0.96
CA ALA A 70 -22.22 3.49 2.19
C ALA A 70 -21.21 2.75 3.08
N ALA A 71 -20.05 2.37 2.54
CA ALA A 71 -18.96 1.76 3.29
C ALA A 71 -18.01 2.79 3.92
N THR A 72 -18.26 4.09 3.74
CA THR A 72 -17.40 5.13 4.33
C THR A 72 -17.43 5.06 5.85
N VAL A 73 -16.27 4.77 6.44
CA VAL A 73 -16.03 4.90 7.89
C VAL A 73 -15.52 6.32 8.18
N ARG A 74 -15.98 6.91 9.29
CA ARG A 74 -15.52 8.24 9.71
C ARG A 74 -14.16 8.12 10.39
N ALA A 75 -13.26 9.05 10.08
CA ALA A 75 -11.96 9.10 10.75
C ALA A 75 -12.16 9.23 12.26
N ARG A 76 -11.48 8.36 13.02
CA ARG A 76 -11.48 8.39 14.48
C ARG A 76 -10.12 8.90 14.95
N PRO A 77 -10.06 9.83 15.91
CA PRO A 77 -8.80 10.30 16.50
C PRO A 77 -8.29 9.30 17.56
N THR A 78 -8.35 8.00 17.26
CA THR A 78 -8.01 6.91 18.19
C THR A 78 -7.23 5.83 17.45
N ALA A 79 -6.49 5.00 18.18
CA ALA A 79 -5.74 3.87 17.61
C ALA A 79 -6.61 2.84 16.88
N ASP A 80 -7.93 2.80 17.13
CA ASP A 80 -8.86 1.84 16.52
C ASP A 80 -9.49 2.34 15.19
N ALA A 81 -8.84 3.26 14.48
CA ALA A 81 -9.39 3.87 13.26
C ALA A 81 -9.65 2.86 12.12
N PHE A 82 -8.99 1.69 12.15
CA PHE A 82 -9.10 0.64 11.15
C PHE A 82 -9.85 -0.61 11.64
N SER A 83 -10.39 -0.59 12.86
CA SER A 83 -10.96 -1.77 13.51
C SER A 83 -12.48 -1.90 13.35
N ASP A 84 -13.12 -0.99 12.61
CA ASP A 84 -14.57 -1.00 12.39
C ASP A 84 -14.94 -1.70 11.06
N PRO A 85 -15.93 -2.61 11.06
CA PRO A 85 -16.47 -3.14 9.81
C PRO A 85 -17.20 -2.05 9.01
N SER A 86 -17.22 -2.20 7.68
CA SER A 86 -18.06 -1.36 6.81
C SER A 86 -19.53 -1.41 7.25
N ALA A 87 -20.17 -0.24 7.40
CA ALA A 87 -21.53 -0.14 7.96
C ALA A 87 -22.62 -0.87 7.15
N ASN A 88 -22.34 -1.20 5.88
CA ASN A 88 -23.28 -1.79 4.93
C ASN A 88 -23.21 -3.32 4.80
N ILE A 89 -22.49 -4.04 5.69
CA ILE A 89 -22.30 -5.51 5.59
C ILE A 89 -23.34 -6.36 6.33
N GLY A 90 -24.31 -5.74 7.01
CA GLY A 90 -25.35 -6.46 7.77
C GLY A 90 -24.81 -7.23 9.00
N LEU A 91 -25.67 -8.02 9.64
CA LEU A 91 -25.32 -8.78 10.85
C LEU A 91 -24.35 -9.93 10.57
N GLU A 92 -24.63 -10.72 9.54
CA GLU A 92 -23.79 -11.86 9.14
C GLU A 92 -22.40 -11.40 8.72
N GLY A 93 -22.30 -10.35 7.90
CA GLY A 93 -21.01 -9.78 7.51
C GLY A 93 -20.19 -9.28 8.71
N ARG A 94 -20.84 -8.74 9.75
CA ARG A 94 -20.16 -8.37 11.00
C ARG A 94 -19.62 -9.57 11.76
N MET A 95 -20.34 -10.70 11.76
CA MET A 95 -19.82 -11.94 12.35
C MET A 95 -18.59 -12.43 11.60
N THR A 96 -18.63 -12.43 10.26
CA THR A 96 -17.49 -12.80 9.40
C THR A 96 -16.30 -11.87 9.64
N PHE A 97 -16.52 -10.56 9.71
CA PHE A 97 -15.48 -9.58 10.04
C PHE A 97 -14.84 -9.86 11.40
N ASN A 98 -15.65 -10.07 12.44
CA ASN A 98 -15.15 -10.32 13.79
C ASN A 98 -14.37 -11.65 13.88
N LEU A 99 -14.80 -12.68 13.15
CA LEU A 99 -14.06 -13.94 13.06
C LEU A 99 -12.69 -13.72 12.39
N GLY A 100 -12.65 -12.96 11.30
CA GLY A 100 -11.42 -12.58 10.61
C GLY A 100 -10.47 -11.79 11.51
N ASN A 101 -10.99 -10.79 12.22
CA ASN A 101 -10.23 -10.03 13.22
C ASN A 101 -9.70 -10.93 14.36
N GLY A 102 -10.51 -11.89 14.81
CA GLY A 102 -10.09 -12.91 15.77
C GLY A 102 -8.89 -13.73 15.27
N LEU A 103 -8.86 -14.11 13.99
CA LEU A 103 -7.72 -14.79 13.39
C LEU A 103 -6.50 -13.87 13.22
N PHE A 104 -6.72 -12.62 12.82
CA PHE A 104 -5.68 -11.62 12.61
C PHE A 104 -4.88 -11.29 13.88
N THR A 105 -5.58 -11.27 15.02
CA THR A 105 -5.01 -10.96 16.33
C THR A 105 -4.47 -12.18 17.08
N LYS A 106 -4.80 -13.40 16.62
CA LYS A 106 -4.43 -14.66 17.25
C LYS A 106 -2.92 -14.91 17.17
N ALA A 107 -2.31 -15.15 18.33
CA ALA A 107 -0.93 -15.60 18.41
C ALA A 107 -0.83 -17.12 18.15
N TRP A 108 0.01 -17.48 17.19
CA TRP A 108 0.47 -18.84 16.93
C TRP A 108 1.53 -19.25 17.97
N VAL A 109 1.58 -20.54 18.29
CA VAL A 109 2.53 -21.13 19.24
C VAL A 109 3.25 -22.33 18.63
N SER A 110 4.40 -22.67 19.20
CA SER A 110 5.27 -23.74 18.68
C SER A 110 4.55 -25.08 18.62
N ALA A 111 4.77 -25.81 17.53
CA ALA A 111 4.31 -27.17 17.41
C ALA A 111 5.27 -28.19 18.04
N PRO A 112 4.75 -29.26 18.66
CA PRO A 112 3.33 -29.50 18.97
C PRO A 112 2.88 -28.72 20.23
N SER A 113 1.63 -28.27 20.26
CA SER A 113 1.03 -27.62 21.43
C SER A 113 -0.27 -28.28 21.89
N SER A 114 -0.65 -28.07 23.16
CA SER A 114 -1.98 -28.42 23.69
C SER A 114 -3.08 -27.50 23.11
N THR A 115 -2.73 -26.27 22.73
CA THR A 115 -3.64 -25.32 22.08
C THR A 115 -3.74 -25.59 20.59
N LYS A 116 -4.41 -26.69 20.19
CA LYS A 116 -4.47 -27.17 18.80
C LYS A 116 -4.92 -26.13 17.78
N ALA A 117 -5.82 -25.24 18.17
CA ALA A 117 -6.29 -24.18 17.27
C ALA A 117 -5.24 -23.12 16.96
N SER A 118 -4.18 -22.97 17.76
CA SER A 118 -3.09 -21.98 17.57
C SER A 118 -1.73 -22.64 17.32
N ASP A 119 -1.73 -23.95 17.04
CA ASP A 119 -0.53 -24.74 16.79
C ASP A 119 0.04 -24.44 15.40
N GLY A 120 1.33 -24.74 15.18
CA GLY A 120 1.98 -24.65 13.86
C GLY A 120 3.01 -23.54 13.68
N LEU A 121 3.41 -22.81 14.74
CA LEU A 121 4.52 -21.87 14.63
C LEU A 121 5.84 -22.64 14.43
N GLY A 122 6.54 -22.32 13.34
CA GLY A 122 7.86 -22.88 13.04
C GLY A 122 8.96 -22.41 14.01
N PRO A 123 10.17 -23.00 13.89
CA PRO A 123 11.30 -22.68 14.78
C PRO A 123 11.85 -21.27 14.60
N LEU A 124 11.70 -20.69 13.40
CA LEU A 124 12.13 -19.35 13.02
C LEU A 124 10.91 -18.59 12.47
N PHE A 125 10.79 -17.30 12.81
CA PHE A 125 9.67 -16.46 12.39
C PHE A 125 10.00 -14.96 12.50
N ASN A 126 9.27 -14.12 11.77
CA ASN A 126 9.32 -12.65 11.96
C ASN A 126 8.25 -12.13 12.93
N ALA A 127 7.11 -12.81 13.01
CA ALA A 127 6.02 -12.48 13.92
C ALA A 127 5.14 -13.72 14.15
N ARG A 128 4.52 -13.79 15.31
CA ARG A 128 3.59 -14.88 15.67
C ARG A 128 2.11 -14.53 15.52
N ALA A 129 1.77 -13.35 15.01
CA ALA A 129 0.40 -12.93 14.66
C ALA A 129 0.45 -11.80 13.64
N CYS A 130 -0.57 -11.68 12.79
CA CYS A 130 -0.65 -10.61 11.79
C CYS A 130 -0.63 -9.23 12.44
N GLN A 131 -1.38 -9.07 13.55
CA GLN A 131 -1.42 -7.81 14.31
C GLN A 131 -0.05 -7.37 14.86
N LEU A 132 0.92 -8.26 15.04
CA LEU A 132 2.22 -7.85 15.58
C LEU A 132 3.03 -7.02 14.58
N CYS A 133 2.86 -7.25 13.28
CA CYS A 133 3.37 -6.37 12.23
C CYS A 133 2.36 -5.27 11.87
N HIS A 134 1.06 -5.56 11.97
CA HIS A 134 -0.03 -4.66 11.60
C HIS A 134 -0.82 -4.23 12.84
N LEU A 135 -0.18 -3.46 13.72
CA LEU A 135 -0.78 -3.08 14.99
C LEU A 135 -2.07 -2.30 14.75
N LYS A 136 -3.18 -2.81 15.32
CA LYS A 136 -4.53 -2.23 15.14
C LYS A 136 -4.91 -2.04 13.68
N ASP A 137 -4.60 -3.04 12.86
CA ASP A 137 -4.88 -3.09 11.43
C ASP A 137 -4.16 -1.96 10.63
N GLY A 138 -3.19 -1.32 11.28
CA GLY A 138 -2.40 -0.23 10.73
C GLY A 138 -1.15 -0.70 9.98
N ARG A 139 -0.37 0.29 9.53
CA ARG A 139 0.94 0.07 8.92
C ARG A 139 1.96 -0.33 9.99
N GLY A 140 2.82 -1.30 9.67
CA GLY A 140 3.97 -1.63 10.50
C GLY A 140 4.88 -0.43 10.69
N LEU A 141 5.35 -0.26 11.92
CA LEU A 141 6.21 0.84 12.31
C LEU A 141 7.66 0.36 12.42
N PRO A 142 8.64 1.19 12.00
CA PRO A 142 10.03 0.94 12.39
C PRO A 142 10.17 1.04 13.91
N PRO A 143 11.21 0.39 14.49
CA PRO A 143 11.51 0.52 15.91
C PRO A 143 11.78 1.98 16.27
N ALA A 144 11.22 2.46 17.39
CA ALA A 144 11.39 3.84 17.84
C ALA A 144 12.74 4.08 18.53
N THR A 145 13.41 3.01 18.95
CA THR A 145 14.74 3.04 19.56
C THR A 145 15.61 1.93 18.96
N PRO A 146 16.94 2.07 18.96
CA PRO A 146 17.84 1.05 18.40
C PRO A 146 17.74 -0.34 19.04
N ASP A 147 17.25 -0.41 20.29
CA ASP A 147 17.14 -1.65 21.06
C ASP A 147 15.73 -2.27 21.00
N GLN A 148 14.75 -1.57 20.40
CA GLN A 148 13.42 -2.12 20.19
C GLN A 148 13.41 -3.10 19.02
N ASP A 149 12.67 -4.19 19.17
CA ASP A 149 12.50 -5.16 18.10
C ASP A 149 11.83 -4.57 16.85
N ALA A 150 12.42 -4.80 15.69
CA ALA A 150 11.94 -4.36 14.39
C ALA A 150 10.85 -5.28 13.78
N ILE A 151 9.82 -5.64 14.57
CA ILE A 151 8.75 -6.58 14.14
C ILE A 151 7.98 -6.05 12.91
N GLY A 152 7.77 -4.73 12.81
CA GLY A 152 7.05 -4.10 11.71
C GLY A 152 7.79 -4.10 10.37
N LEU A 153 9.02 -4.62 10.32
CA LEU A 153 9.89 -4.62 9.15
C LEU A 153 10.27 -6.04 8.78
N PHE A 154 10.59 -6.24 7.50
CA PHE A 154 11.28 -7.45 7.03
C PHE A 154 12.52 -7.02 6.24
N LEU A 155 13.58 -7.82 6.34
CA LEU A 155 14.78 -7.66 5.54
C LEU A 155 14.80 -8.72 4.44
N ARG A 156 14.76 -8.28 3.19
CA ARG A 156 15.00 -9.15 2.03
C ARG A 156 16.50 -9.29 1.82
N LEU A 157 16.93 -10.54 1.65
CA LEU A 157 18.32 -10.88 1.36
C LEU A 157 18.38 -11.48 -0.04
N SER A 158 19.44 -11.15 -0.75
CA SER A 158 19.69 -11.67 -2.09
C SER A 158 21.17 -11.62 -2.41
N VAL A 159 21.60 -12.54 -3.25
CA VAL A 159 22.90 -12.52 -3.93
C VAL A 159 22.71 -12.19 -5.41
N PRO A 160 23.74 -11.74 -6.13
CA PRO A 160 23.64 -11.52 -7.57
C PRO A 160 23.19 -12.80 -8.30
N GLY A 161 22.09 -12.70 -9.06
CA GLY A 161 21.47 -13.83 -9.77
C GLY A 161 22.00 -14.07 -11.19
N GLY A 162 23.20 -13.58 -11.49
CA GLY A 162 23.81 -13.66 -12.82
C GLY A 162 23.27 -12.62 -13.81
N PRO A 163 23.36 -12.89 -15.13
CA PRO A 163 22.91 -11.94 -16.15
C PRO A 163 21.39 -11.76 -16.11
N ALA A 164 20.94 -10.52 -16.28
CA ALA A 164 19.52 -10.24 -16.46
C ALA A 164 19.01 -11.01 -17.71
N PRO A 165 17.77 -11.53 -17.68
CA PRO A 165 17.17 -12.09 -18.88
C PRO A 165 17.20 -11.07 -20.01
N GLU A 166 17.54 -11.48 -21.24
CA GLU A 166 17.51 -10.60 -22.41
C GLU A 166 16.11 -9.96 -22.63
N THR A 167 15.07 -10.57 -22.06
CA THR A 167 13.68 -10.12 -22.07
C THR A 167 13.32 -9.15 -20.93
N ALA A 168 14.29 -8.65 -20.15
CA ALA A 168 14.03 -7.68 -19.11
C ALA A 168 13.44 -6.40 -19.73
N LEU A 169 12.10 -6.27 -19.64
CA LEU A 169 11.34 -5.10 -20.09
C LEU A 169 11.68 -3.82 -19.30
N ILE A 170 12.47 -3.96 -18.23
CA ILE A 170 12.84 -2.92 -17.30
C ILE A 170 14.33 -2.62 -17.49
N PRO A 171 14.69 -1.45 -18.02
CA PRO A 171 16.07 -0.98 -18.02
C PRO A 171 16.66 -1.06 -16.61
N ASP A 172 17.93 -1.48 -16.51
CA ASP A 172 18.66 -1.66 -15.24
C ASP A 172 18.09 -2.74 -14.29
N TRP A 173 17.39 -3.74 -14.82
CA TRP A 173 16.98 -4.89 -14.03
C TRP A 173 18.18 -5.60 -13.39
N ILE A 174 18.16 -5.71 -12.06
CA ILE A 174 19.17 -6.44 -11.29
C ILE A 174 18.65 -7.85 -11.02
N ALA A 175 19.22 -8.86 -11.69
CA ALA A 175 18.92 -10.25 -11.39
C ALA A 175 19.43 -10.62 -9.99
N THR A 176 18.59 -11.29 -9.22
CA THR A 176 18.86 -11.69 -7.84
C THR A 176 18.44 -13.13 -7.59
N ASP A 177 19.24 -13.85 -6.82
CA ASP A 177 18.91 -15.16 -6.26
C ASP A 177 18.76 -15.06 -4.73
N PRO A 178 17.98 -15.94 -4.08
CA PRO A 178 17.93 -16.02 -2.63
C PRO A 178 19.33 -16.25 -2.02
N ASP A 179 19.56 -15.75 -0.81
CA ASP A 179 20.76 -16.08 -0.06
C ASP A 179 20.82 -17.60 0.19
N PRO A 180 21.98 -18.27 0.00
CA PRO A 180 22.07 -19.73 0.12
C PRO A 180 21.88 -20.26 1.55
N VAL A 181 22.01 -19.41 2.57
CA VAL A 181 21.84 -19.76 3.99
C VAL A 181 20.49 -19.28 4.51
N TYR A 182 20.15 -18.01 4.25
CA TYR A 182 18.99 -17.34 4.83
C TYR A 182 17.78 -17.24 3.88
N GLY A 183 17.94 -17.70 2.64
CA GLY A 183 16.91 -17.57 1.61
C GLY A 183 16.61 -16.12 1.27
N GLY A 184 15.33 -15.82 0.98
CA GLY A 184 14.92 -14.49 0.52
C GLY A 184 14.54 -13.50 1.63
N GLN A 185 14.45 -13.94 2.89
CA GLN A 185 13.96 -13.11 3.99
C GLN A 185 14.52 -13.57 5.34
N LEU A 186 15.21 -12.67 6.02
CA LEU A 186 15.77 -12.90 7.35
C LEU A 186 14.64 -13.06 8.41
N GLN A 187 14.72 -14.10 9.22
CA GLN A 187 13.84 -14.37 10.37
C GLN A 187 14.47 -13.85 11.67
N ASN A 188 13.91 -12.78 12.22
CA ASN A 188 14.49 -12.08 13.39
C ASN A 188 14.11 -12.67 14.75
N PHE A 189 13.24 -13.68 14.79
CA PHE A 189 12.90 -14.41 16.01
C PHE A 189 12.98 -15.92 15.82
N SER A 190 13.05 -16.59 16.95
CA SER A 190 13.14 -18.03 17.05
C SER A 190 12.42 -18.52 18.30
N LEU A 191 12.18 -19.83 18.35
CA LEU A 191 11.76 -20.50 19.57
C LEU A 191 12.90 -20.56 20.60
N ALA A 192 12.54 -20.74 21.86
CA ALA A 192 13.51 -20.88 22.95
C ALA A 192 14.50 -22.02 22.67
N GLY A 193 15.79 -21.76 22.90
CA GLY A 193 16.87 -22.72 22.64
C GLY A 193 17.35 -22.78 21.19
N ILE A 194 16.73 -22.03 20.27
CA ILE A 194 17.15 -21.92 18.88
C ILE A 194 17.68 -20.50 18.65
N PRO A 195 18.87 -20.29 18.07
CA PRO A 195 19.31 -18.97 17.66
C PRO A 195 18.42 -18.41 16.54
N ALA A 196 18.02 -17.13 16.64
CA ALA A 196 17.43 -16.42 15.50
C ALA A 196 18.50 -16.18 14.43
N GLU A 197 18.08 -15.97 13.18
CA GLU A 197 19.02 -15.74 12.06
C GLU A 197 19.77 -14.42 12.20
N GLY A 198 19.16 -13.43 12.84
CA GLY A 198 19.80 -12.16 13.14
C GLY A 198 18.86 -11.16 13.81
N ARG A 199 19.38 -9.98 14.13
CA ARG A 199 18.58 -8.85 14.59
C ARG A 199 18.85 -7.63 13.72
N MET A 200 17.78 -6.96 13.32
CA MET A 200 17.87 -5.67 12.63
C MET A 200 18.07 -4.57 13.66
N ARG A 201 19.15 -3.79 13.52
CA ARG A 201 19.39 -2.56 14.29
C ARG A 201 19.36 -1.41 13.30
N ILE A 202 18.58 -0.37 13.63
CA ILE A 202 18.43 0.82 12.80
C ILE A 202 19.11 1.98 13.52
N GLU A 203 20.03 2.63 12.82
CA GLU A 203 20.66 3.86 13.25
C GLU A 203 20.30 4.93 12.22
N THR A 204 19.82 6.07 12.70
CA THR A 204 19.39 7.19 11.86
C THR A 204 20.42 8.31 11.99
N THR A 205 20.85 8.84 10.86
CA THR A 205 21.73 10.01 10.79
C THR A 205 20.94 11.16 10.19
N GLU A 206 20.80 12.24 10.95
CA GLU A 206 20.13 13.45 10.50
C GLU A 206 20.98 14.16 9.44
N ILE A 207 20.39 14.46 8.29
CA ILE A 207 21.05 15.21 7.21
C ILE A 207 20.41 16.59 7.11
N PRO A 208 21.10 17.67 7.54
CA PRO A 208 20.57 19.01 7.42
C PRO A 208 20.59 19.46 5.95
N LEU A 209 19.45 19.98 5.48
CA LEU A 209 19.29 20.57 4.16
C LEU A 209 18.77 22.00 4.29
N THR A 210 19.45 22.94 3.65
CA THR A 210 19.05 24.35 3.60
C THR A 210 18.59 24.71 2.19
N PHE A 211 17.39 25.24 2.08
CA PHE A 211 16.81 25.74 0.84
C PHE A 211 17.41 27.11 0.45
N PRO A 212 17.30 27.53 -0.82
CA PRO A 212 17.84 28.81 -1.29
C PRO A 212 17.24 30.05 -0.60
N ASP A 213 16.05 29.93 -0.02
CA ASP A 213 15.38 30.98 0.76
C ASP A 213 15.82 31.01 2.24
N GLY A 214 16.70 30.08 2.65
CA GLY A 214 17.24 29.97 4.00
C GLY A 214 16.44 29.07 4.93
N GLU A 215 15.34 28.46 4.49
CA GLU A 215 14.62 27.45 5.29
C GLU A 215 15.49 26.19 5.46
N ALA A 216 15.52 25.63 6.67
CA ALA A 216 16.29 24.41 6.96
C ALA A 216 15.37 23.28 7.41
N ILE A 217 15.60 22.08 6.86
CA ILE A 217 14.94 20.84 7.26
C ILE A 217 15.98 19.78 7.62
N ILE A 218 15.54 18.78 8.37
CA ILE A 218 16.31 17.57 8.65
C ILE A 218 15.68 16.42 7.87
N LEU A 219 16.51 15.68 7.13
CA LEU A 219 16.14 14.42 6.49
C LEU A 219 16.57 13.23 7.35
#